data_AF-A0A2X3GU27-F1
#
_entry.id   AF-A0A2X3GU27-F1
#
_cell.length_a   1.000
_cell.length_b   1.000
_cell.length_c   1.000
_cell.angle_alpha   90.00
_cell.angle_beta   90.00
_cell.angle_gamma   90.00
#
_symmetry.space_group_name_H-M   'P 1'
#
loop_
_entity.id
_entity.type
_entity.pdbx_description
1 polymer ?
#
loop_
_entity_poly.entity_id
_entity_poly.type
_entity_poly.pdbx_seq_one_letter_code
_entity_poly.pdbx_strand_id
1 'polypeptide(L)'
;MEFARFPGPIVMTSNCIIDPTVGAYDDRIWTRSIVGWPGVNHLEGEDFSPVIAQAQQMAGFPYSEIAASDHRRLWPSDPAWRGGYADRSGQS
;
A
#
# COMPACT_ATOMS: atom_id res chain seq x y z
N MET A 1 -3.70 -5.13 3.71
CA MET A 1 -4.40 -3.88 4.09
C MET A 1 -3.37 -2.86 4.58
N GLU A 2 -2.42 -2.51 3.72
CA GLU A 2 -1.25 -1.69 4.05
C GLU A 2 -1.37 -0.29 3.44
N PHE A 3 -1.91 -0.20 2.23
CA PHE A 3 -2.26 1.06 1.55
C PHE A 3 -3.30 1.90 2.28
N ALA A 4 -4.23 1.29 3.01
CA ALA A 4 -5.21 2.03 3.83
C ALA A 4 -4.53 2.92 4.89
N ARG A 5 -3.39 2.49 5.41
CA ARG A 5 -2.60 3.21 6.43
C ARG A 5 -1.62 4.23 5.84
N PHE A 6 -1.41 4.20 4.52
CA PHE A 6 -0.52 5.15 3.86
C PHE A 6 -1.23 6.51 3.74
N PRO A 7 -0.70 7.59 4.34
CA PRO A 7 -1.40 8.87 4.44
C PRO A 7 -1.23 9.77 3.21
N GLY A 8 -0.85 9.20 2.06
CA GLY A 8 -0.57 9.93 0.82
C GLY A 8 -1.19 9.25 -0.41
N PRO A 9 -1.00 9.83 -1.61
CA PRO A 9 -1.45 9.23 -2.84
C PRO A 9 -0.51 8.11 -3.30
N ILE A 10 -1.08 7.09 -3.95
CA ILE A 10 -0.37 5.87 -4.39
C ILE A 10 -0.46 5.78 -5.91
N VAL A 11 0.67 5.71 -6.59
CA VAL A 11 0.71 5.49 -8.04
C VAL A 11 1.04 4.02 -8.31
N MET A 12 0.10 3.30 -8.91
CA MET A 12 0.30 1.92 -9.33
C MET A 12 0.75 1.86 -10.79
N THR A 13 1.94 1.30 -11.02
CA THR A 13 2.58 1.22 -12.34
C THR A 13 2.57 -0.18 -12.96
N SER A 14 2.28 -1.21 -12.16
CA SER A 14 2.20 -2.61 -12.58
C SER A 14 0.89 -3.27 -12.14
N ASN A 15 0.67 -4.50 -12.58
CA ASN A 15 -0.48 -5.33 -12.20
C ASN A 15 -0.47 -5.70 -10.70
N CYS A 16 -1.61 -6.22 -10.24
CA CYS A 16 -1.97 -6.60 -8.86
C CYS A 16 -2.55 -5.49 -7.97
N ILE A 17 -3.59 -4.79 -8.47
CA ILE A 17 -4.44 -3.95 -7.62
C ILE A 17 -5.40 -4.85 -6.83
N ILE A 18 -5.28 -4.81 -5.50
CA ILE A 18 -6.32 -5.33 -4.60
C ILE A 18 -7.42 -4.27 -4.53
N ASP A 19 -8.68 -4.71 -4.53
CA ASP A 19 -9.87 -3.84 -4.58
C ASP A 19 -9.71 -2.60 -3.67
N PRO A 20 -9.57 -1.40 -4.27
CA PRO A 20 -9.32 -0.17 -3.55
C PRO A 20 -10.53 0.30 -2.75
N THR A 21 -11.74 -0.14 -3.11
CA THR A 21 -12.99 0.19 -2.42
C THR A 21 -13.10 -0.57 -1.10
N VAL A 22 -12.72 -1.85 -1.09
CA VAL A 22 -12.63 -2.68 0.13
C VAL A 22 -11.54 -2.15 1.07
N GLY A 23 -10.50 -1.53 0.51
CA GLY A 23 -9.41 -0.91 1.26
C GLY A 23 -9.64 0.53 1.72
N ALA A 24 -10.71 1.21 1.26
CA ALA A 24 -10.98 2.63 1.50
C ALA A 24 -9.77 3.55 1.15
N TYR A 25 -9.21 3.36 -0.04
CA TYR A 25 -8.13 4.20 -0.59
C TYR A 25 -8.31 4.51 -2.09
N ASP A 26 -9.51 4.30 -2.60
CA ASP A 26 -9.93 4.57 -3.97
C ASP A 26 -9.81 6.04 -4.38
N ASP A 27 -9.96 6.96 -3.43
CA ASP A 27 -9.81 8.41 -3.60
C ASP A 27 -8.36 8.88 -3.80
N ARG A 28 -7.39 8.06 -3.40
CA ARG A 28 -5.96 8.40 -3.36
C ARG A 28 -5.07 7.43 -4.14
N ILE A 29 -5.64 6.43 -4.80
CA ILE A 29 -4.91 5.58 -5.73
C ILE A 29 -4.99 6.16 -7.15
N TRP A 30 -3.87 6.07 -7.85
CA TRP A 30 -3.69 6.47 -9.23
C TRP A 30 -3.18 5.27 -10.01
N THR A 31 -3.66 5.11 -11.23
CA THR A 31 -3.21 4.06 -12.15
C THR A 31 -2.49 4.67 -13.34
N ARG A 32 -1.64 3.89 -14.03
CA ARG A 32 -0.89 4.35 -15.21
C ARG A 32 -0.75 3.21 -16.21
N SER A 33 -0.57 3.55 -17.49
CA SER A 33 -0.21 2.59 -18.56
C SER A 33 -1.34 1.57 -18.79
N ILE A 34 -1.00 0.30 -19.02
CA ILE A 34 -1.99 -0.77 -19.29
C ILE A 34 -2.85 -1.14 -18.08
N VAL A 35 -2.54 -0.58 -16.90
CA VAL A 35 -3.21 -0.90 -15.64
C VAL A 35 -4.31 0.12 -15.41
N GLY A 36 -5.55 -0.33 -15.29
CA GLY A 36 -6.70 0.53 -15.04
C GLY A 36 -7.71 -0.13 -14.09
N TRP A 37 -8.36 0.67 -13.26
CA TRP A 37 -9.44 0.25 -12.39
C TRP A 37 -10.64 1.20 -12.56
N PRO A 38 -11.87 0.71 -12.82
CA PRO A 38 -13.04 1.56 -12.98
C PRO A 38 -13.28 2.44 -11.73
N GLY A 39 -13.40 3.75 -11.93
CA GLY A 39 -13.67 4.70 -10.84
C GLY A 39 -12.43 5.22 -10.11
N VAL A 40 -11.22 4.82 -10.53
CA VAL A 40 -9.95 5.32 -9.99
C VAL A 40 -9.29 6.27 -11.00
N ASN A 41 -8.59 7.28 -10.50
CA ASN A 41 -7.88 8.23 -11.36
C ASN A 41 -6.78 7.53 -12.18
N HIS A 42 -6.69 7.85 -13.48
CA HIS A 42 -5.67 7.31 -14.39
C HIS A 42 -4.77 8.43 -14.90
N LEU A 43 -3.45 8.20 -14.84
CA LEU A 43 -2.44 9.11 -15.35
C LEU A 43 -2.13 8.80 -16.81
N GLU A 44 -2.30 9.81 -17.64
CA GLU A 44 -1.89 9.78 -19.04
C GLU A 44 -0.43 10.23 -19.18
N GLY A 45 0.41 9.40 -19.79
CA GLY A 45 1.81 9.73 -20.06
C GLY A 45 2.71 9.79 -18.83
N GLU A 46 3.40 10.91 -18.64
CA GLU A 46 4.42 11.13 -17.59
C GLU A 46 4.16 12.39 -16.76
N ASP A 47 2.95 12.96 -16.87
CA ASP A 47 2.58 14.11 -16.05
C ASP A 47 2.12 13.65 -14.66
N PHE A 48 3.01 13.77 -13.68
CA PHE A 48 2.73 13.49 -12.27
C PHE A 48 2.26 14.71 -11.47
N SER A 49 2.12 15.88 -12.10
CA SER A 49 1.65 17.10 -11.45
C SER A 49 0.36 16.92 -10.63
N PRO A 50 -0.68 16.20 -11.11
CA PRO A 50 -1.91 16.04 -10.33
C PRO A 50 -1.72 15.19 -9.06
N VAL A 51 -0.87 14.16 -9.11
CA VAL A 51 -0.53 13.35 -7.94
C VAL A 51 0.24 14.17 -6.91
N ILE A 52 1.19 14.99 -7.37
CA ILE A 52 1.99 15.85 -6.50
C ILE A 52 1.08 16.89 -5.82
N ALA A 53 0.15 17.48 -6.56
CA ALA A 53 -0.82 18.42 -5.99
C ALA A 53 -1.69 17.76 -4.92
N GLN A 54 -2.16 16.53 -5.13
CA GLN A 54 -2.89 15.78 -4.12
C GLN A 54 -2.00 15.48 -2.90
N ALA A 55 -0.75 15.07 -3.10
CA ALA A 55 0.19 14.78 -2.01
C ALA A 55 0.40 15.99 -1.11
N GLN A 56 0.48 17.20 -1.67
CA GLN A 56 0.64 18.45 -0.92
C GLN A 56 -0.58 18.82 -0.08
N GLN A 57 -1.78 18.33 -0.43
CA GLN A 57 -3.01 18.57 0.32
C GLN A 57 -3.23 17.56 1.45
N MET A 58 -2.49 16.44 1.45
CA MET A 58 -2.65 15.38 2.43
C MET A 58 -1.78 15.62 3.67
N ALA A 59 -2.26 15.16 4.82
CA ALA A 59 -1.57 15.34 6.11
C ALA A 59 -0.19 14.65 6.16
N GLY A 60 0.05 13.66 5.28
CA GLY A 60 1.32 12.93 5.22
C GLY A 60 1.59 12.14 6.50
N PHE A 61 2.85 11.72 6.66
CA PHE A 61 3.26 11.04 7.89
C PHE A 61 3.46 12.05 9.02
N PRO A 62 2.90 11.80 10.22
CA PRO A 62 3.07 12.69 11.36
C PRO A 62 4.47 12.58 12.00
N TYR A 63 5.29 11.62 11.56
CA TYR A 63 6.62 11.36 12.07
C TYR A 63 7.60 11.11 10.91
N SER A 64 8.81 11.67 11.02
CA SER A 64 9.90 11.49 10.06
C SER A 64 10.59 10.13 10.18
N GLU A 65 10.40 9.44 11.31
CA GLU A 65 10.93 8.11 11.57
C GLU A 65 9.96 7.35 12.50
N ILE A 66 9.67 6.09 12.19
CA ILE A 66 8.96 5.21 13.12
C ILE A 66 9.97 4.87 14.22
N ALA A 67 9.71 5.32 15.46
CA ALA A 67 10.57 5.01 16.58
C ALA A 67 10.85 3.50 16.64
N ALA A 68 12.12 3.12 16.86
CA ALA A 68 12.62 1.74 16.91
C ALA A 68 11.78 0.78 17.80
N SER A 69 10.95 1.32 18.68
CA SER A 69 9.98 0.58 19.51
C SER A 69 8.79 -0.02 18.76
N ASP A 70 8.38 0.52 17.61
CA ASP A 70 7.17 0.05 16.90
C ASP A 70 7.45 -1.12 15.94
N HIS A 71 8.71 -1.29 15.53
CA HIS A 71 9.19 -2.42 14.71
C HIS A 71 9.08 -3.76 15.46
N ARG A 72 9.02 -3.73 16.79
CA ARG A 72 8.91 -4.93 17.64
C ARG A 72 7.48 -5.50 17.70
N ARG A 73 6.48 -4.77 17.19
CA ARG A 73 5.10 -5.25 17.07
C ARG A 73 4.77 -5.92 15.75
N LEU A 74 5.64 -5.81 14.74
CA LEU A 74 5.27 -6.18 13.36
C LEU A 74 6.08 -7.35 12.74
N TRP A 75 7.12 -7.89 13.40
CA TRP A 75 7.86 -9.07 12.90
C TRP A 75 8.82 -9.71 13.95
N PRO A 76 9.27 -10.97 13.82
CA PRO A 76 8.55 -12.25 13.81
C PRO A 76 8.45 -12.84 15.24
N SER A 77 8.18 -12.01 16.25
CA SER A 77 8.00 -12.45 17.64
C SER A 77 6.52 -12.55 18.05
N ASP A 78 5.61 -12.19 17.15
CA ASP A 78 4.17 -12.16 17.42
C ASP A 78 3.62 -13.59 17.53
N PRO A 79 3.05 -13.99 18.69
CA PRO A 79 2.42 -15.30 18.86
C PRO A 79 1.25 -15.56 17.91
N ALA A 80 0.63 -14.52 17.34
CA ALA A 80 -0.49 -14.65 16.40
C ALA A 80 -0.11 -15.32 15.06
N TRP A 81 1.19 -15.37 14.72
CA TRP A 81 1.71 -16.05 13.53
C TRP A 81 2.14 -17.51 13.75
N ARG A 82 2.05 -18.05 14.98
CA ARG A 82 2.50 -19.42 15.32
C ARG A 82 1.55 -20.54 14.86
N GLY A 83 0.59 -20.27 13.99
CA GLY A 83 -0.32 -21.30 13.48
C GLY A 83 -0.64 -21.06 12.01
N GLY A 84 0.18 -21.58 11.08
CA GLY A 84 -0.18 -21.42 9.67
C GLY A 84 0.71 -22.03 8.59
N TYR A 85 1.92 -22.52 8.87
CA TYR A 85 2.71 -23.22 7.85
C TYR A 85 3.45 -24.41 8.45
N ALA A 86 2.82 -25.58 8.37
CA ALA A 86 3.50 -26.85 8.54
C ALA A 86 4.40 -27.06 7.32
N ASP A 87 5.71 -27.03 7.55
CA ASP A 87 6.75 -27.42 6.61
C ASP A 87 6.51 -28.88 6.14
N ARG A 88 6.18 -29.03 4.86
CA ARG A 88 6.25 -30.31 4.13
C ARG A 88 7.48 -30.28 3.24
N SER A 89 8.66 -30.39 3.82
CA SER A 89 9.88 -30.74 3.09
C SER A 89 10.93 -31.35 4.02
N GLY A 90 10.84 -32.67 4.23
CA GLY A 90 11.88 -33.40 4.98
C GLY A 90 11.47 -34.78 5.47
N GLN A 91 11.01 -35.66 4.58
CA GLN A 91 11.00 -37.11 4.82
C GLN A 91 11.67 -37.83 3.64
N SER A 92 12.96 -38.14 3.82
CA SER A 92 13.59 -39.41 3.46
C SER A 92 14.92 -39.53 4.18
#